data_AF-A0A3D0DAM6-F1
#
_entry.id   AF-A0A3D0DAM6-F1
#
_cell.length_a   1.000
_cell.length_b   1.000
_cell.length_c   1.000
_cell.angle_alpha   90.00
_cell.angle_beta   90.00
_cell.angle_gamma   90.00
#
_symmetry.space_group_name_H-M   'P 1'
#
loop_
_entity.id
_entity.type
_entity.pdbx_description
1 polymer ?
#
loop_
_entity_poly.entity_id
_entity_poly.type
_entity_poly.pdbx_seq_one_letter_code
_entity_poly.pdbx_strand_id
1 'polypeptide(L)' 'ALSGAIETDMPAGEWPALALIAFRAGEIERAAIGPNEVTPFVTENGGQVLLPRWEMITPLLVRLFES' A
#
# COMPACT_ATOMS: atom_id res chain seq x y z
N ALA A 1 -14.73 -11.28 -16.93
CA ALA A 1 -14.60 -11.80 -15.56
C ALA A 1 -13.36 -11.15 -14.93
N LEU A 2 -13.52 -10.27 -13.94
CA LEU A 2 -12.43 -9.52 -13.31
C LEU A 2 -11.33 -10.45 -12.75
N SER A 3 -11.72 -11.65 -12.31
CA SER A 3 -10.82 -12.70 -11.82
C SER A 3 -9.81 -13.23 -12.86
N GLY A 4 -10.05 -13.07 -14.16
CA GLY A 4 -9.10 -13.48 -15.21
C GLY A 4 -8.08 -12.41 -15.56
N ALA A 5 -8.21 -11.20 -15.01
CA ALA A 5 -7.33 -10.05 -15.26
C ALA A 5 -6.55 -9.62 -14.00
N ILE A 6 -6.77 -10.29 -12.87
CA ILE A 6 -6.11 -10.02 -11.59
C ILE A 6 -5.40 -11.30 -11.16
N GLU A 7 -4.08 -11.20 -11.00
CA GLU A 7 -3.28 -12.22 -10.32
C GLU A 7 -3.18 -11.86 -8.84
N THR A 8 -3.65 -12.76 -7.97
CA THR A 8 -3.59 -12.59 -6.51
C THR A 8 -3.41 -13.94 -5.83
N ASP A 9 -2.68 -13.94 -4.73
CA ASP A 9 -2.51 -15.06 -3.81
C ASP A 9 -3.67 -15.21 -2.80
N MET A 10 -4.63 -14.28 -2.81
CA MET A 10 -5.79 -14.32 -1.92
C MET A 10 -6.74 -15.48 -2.29
N PRO A 11 -7.05 -16.39 -1.35
CA PRO A 11 -8.01 -17.46 -1.57
C PRO A 11 -9.38 -16.93 -2.00
N ALA A 12 -9.98 -17.52 -3.04
CA ALA A 12 -11.25 -17.04 -3.61
C ALA A 12 -12.42 -16.98 -2.59
N GLY A 13 -12.37 -17.81 -1.54
CA GLY A 13 -13.37 -17.81 -0.46
C GLY A 13 -13.31 -16.59 0.47
N GLU A 14 -12.20 -15.84 0.48
CA GLU A 14 -12.03 -14.65 1.32
C GLU A 14 -12.63 -13.39 0.71
N TRP A 15 -12.85 -13.39 -0.62
CA TRP A 15 -13.36 -12.24 -1.36
C TRP A 15 -14.74 -11.77 -0.88
N PRO A 16 -15.72 -12.65 -0.61
CA PRO A 16 -17.03 -12.22 -0.11
C PRO A 16 -16.94 -11.54 1.26
N ALA A 17 -16.06 -12.02 2.14
CA ALA A 17 -15.85 -11.45 3.47
C ALA A 17 -15.25 -10.04 3.36
N LEU A 18 -14.22 -9.87 2.54
CA LEU A 18 -13.60 -8.57 2.27
C LEU A 18 -14.56 -7.60 1.60
N ALA A 19 -15.37 -8.05 0.63
CA ALA A 19 -16.39 -7.23 0.00
C ALA A 19 -17.42 -6.71 1.02
N LEU A 20 -17.83 -7.56 1.96
CA LEU A 20 -18.76 -7.18 3.01
C LEU A 20 -18.14 -6.21 4.03
N ILE A 21 -16.87 -6.40 4.40
CA ILE A 21 -16.11 -5.47 5.25
C ILE A 21 -16.00 -4.12 4.54
N ALA A 22 -15.61 -4.10 3.27
CA ALA A 22 -15.48 -2.87 2.47
C ALA A 22 -16.83 -2.15 2.32
N PHE A 23 -17.94 -2.88 2.15
CA PHE A 23 -19.28 -2.30 2.09
C PHE A 23 -19.72 -1.67 3.43
N ARG A 24 -19.28 -2.23 4.55
CA ARG A 24 -19.58 -1.73 5.90
C ARG A 24 -18.57 -0.72 6.43
N ALA A 25 -17.40 -0.64 5.82
CA ALA A 25 -16.37 0.31 6.21
C ALA A 25 -16.95 1.72 6.06
N GLY A 26 -16.86 2.50 7.14
CA GLY A 26 -17.22 3.91 7.14
C GLY A 26 -16.12 4.73 6.47
N GLU A 27 -15.51 5.63 7.22
CA GLU A 27 -14.34 6.34 6.74
C GLU A 27 -13.12 5.41 6.68
N ILE A 28 -12.50 5.34 5.51
CA ILE A 28 -11.24 4.62 5.29
C ILE A 28 -10.13 5.66 5.31
N GLU A 29 -9.28 5.60 6.34
CA GLU A 29 -8.08 6.44 6.39
C GLU A 29 -7.15 6.07 5.22
N ARG A 30 -6.60 7.09 4.57
CA ARG A 30 -5.69 6.94 3.43
C ARG A 30 -4.44 7.76 3.69
N ALA A 31 -3.29 7.21 3.34
CA ALA A 31 -2.04 7.93 3.31
C ALA A 31 -1.26 7.56 2.07
N ALA A 32 -0.44 8.50 1.60
CA ALA A 32 0.47 8.30 0.48
C ALA A 32 1.91 8.55 0.94
N ILE A 33 2.82 7.72 0.46
CA ILE A 33 4.26 7.95 0.57
C ILE A 33 4.63 8.97 -0.51
N GLY A 34 5.00 10.18 -0.10
CA GLY A 34 5.25 11.32 -0.97
C GLY A 34 6.72 11.68 -1.09
N PRO A 35 7.03 12.85 -1.69
CA PRO A 35 8.40 13.31 -1.90
C PRO A 35 9.22 13.49 -0.61
N ASN A 36 8.53 13.69 0.52
CA ASN A 36 9.15 13.82 1.85
C ASN A 36 9.34 12.46 2.55
N GLU A 37 8.97 11.35 1.94
CA GLU A 37 9.12 10.02 2.52
C GLU A 37 10.12 9.18 1.71
N VAL A 38 10.74 9.82 0.70
CA VAL A 38 11.66 9.17 -0.23
C VAL A 38 12.91 10.00 -0.48
N THR A 39 13.96 9.32 -0.94
CA THR A 39 15.22 9.90 -1.40
C THR A 39 15.42 9.53 -2.87
N PRO A 40 15.46 10.49 -3.80
CA PRO A 40 15.78 10.21 -5.19
C PRO A 40 17.15 9.55 -5.31
N PHE A 41 17.23 8.48 -6.09
CA PHE A 41 18.45 7.72 -6.33
C PHE A 41 18.51 7.28 -7.78
N VAL A 42 19.73 7.26 -8.35
CA VAL A 42 19.98 6.77 -9.70
C VAL A 42 20.83 5.52 -9.57
N THR A 43 20.34 4.40 -10.09
CA THR A 43 21.07 3.13 -10.07
C THR A 43 22.28 3.20 -11.01
N GLU A 44 23.21 2.26 -10.85
CA GLU A 44 24.41 2.15 -11.70
C GLU A 44 24.06 2.04 -13.20
N ASN A 45 22.90 1.48 -13.51
CA ASN A 45 22.38 1.34 -14.88
C ASN A 45 21.53 2.55 -15.34
N GLY A 46 21.53 3.66 -14.59
CA GLY A 46 20.81 4.89 -14.92
C GLY A 46 19.30 4.88 -14.61
N GLY A 47 18.82 3.91 -13.83
CA GLY A 47 17.41 3.84 -13.44
C GLY A 47 17.09 4.85 -12.34
N GLN A 48 16.04 5.66 -12.53
CA GLN A 48 15.54 6.56 -11.48
C GLN A 48 14.65 5.79 -10.51
N VAL A 49 15.03 5.77 -9.23
CA VAL A 49 14.26 5.12 -8.17
C VAL A 49 14.11 6.06 -6.97
N LEU A 50 13.09 5.78 -6.17
CA LEU A 50 12.80 6.51 -4.94
C LEU A 50 13.12 5.57 -3.78
N LEU A 51 14.25 5.80 -3.12
CA LEU A 51 14.61 5.01 -1.94
C LEU A 51 13.72 5.41 -0.77
N PRO A 52 13.23 4.46 0.04
CA PRO A 52 12.39 4.77 1.18
C PRO A 52 13.19 5.49 2.27
N ARG A 53 12.60 6.51 2.90
CA ARG A 53 13.07 7.10 4.17
C ARG A 53 12.28 6.51 5.32
N TRP A 54 12.76 5.40 5.87
CA TRP A 54 12.04 4.64 6.90
C TRP A 54 11.81 5.46 8.17
N GLU A 55 12.70 6.40 8.48
CA GLU A 55 12.56 7.31 9.62
C GLU A 55 11.29 8.19 9.52
N MET A 56 10.83 8.45 8.29
CA MET A 56 9.61 9.21 8.01
C MET A 56 8.40 8.30 7.75
N ILE A 57 8.60 7.16 7.09
CA ILE A 57 7.53 6.20 6.74
C ILE A 57 7.04 5.45 7.97
N THR A 58 7.94 4.99 8.84
CA THR A 58 7.56 4.15 9.99
C THR A 58 6.56 4.85 10.93
N PRO A 59 6.75 6.12 11.34
CA PRO A 59 5.74 6.82 12.14
C PRO A 59 4.36 6.90 11.47
N LEU A 60 4.32 7.01 10.13
CA LEU A 60 3.06 7.00 9.37
C LEU A 60 2.39 5.63 9.40
N LEU A 61 3.14 4.54 9.33
CA LEU A 61 2.62 3.18 9.48
C LEU A 61 2.10 2.91 10.88
N VAL A 62 2.87 3.27 11.92
CA VAL A 62 2.45 3.13 13.33
C VAL A 62 1.15 3.88 13.59
N ARG A 63 1.03 5.13 13.10
CA ARG A 63 -0.20 5.91 13.20
C ARG A 63 -1.40 5.20 12.56
N LEU A 64 -1.21 4.54 11.43
CA LEU A 64 -2.29 3.90 10.65
C LEU A 64 -2.72 2.54 11.20
N PHE A 65 -1.80 1.76 11.77
CA PHE A 65 -2.03 0.34 12.03
C PHE A 65 -1.85 -0.09 13.48
N GLU A 66 -1.21 0.71 14.34
CA GLU A 66 -0.88 0.33 15.73
C GLU A 66 -1.57 1.25 16.76
N SER A 67 -2.84 1.60 16.53
CA SER A 67 -3.62 2.43 17.46
C SER A 67 -4.03 1.75 18.76
#